data_AF-A0A251XXQ0-F1
#
_entry.id   AF-A0A251XXQ0-F1
#
_cell.length_a   1.000
_cell.length_b   1.000
_cell.length_c   1.000
_cell.angle_alpha   90.00
_cell.angle_beta   90.00
_cell.angle_gamma   90.00
#
_symmetry.space_group_name_H-M   'P 1'
#
loop_
_entity.id
_entity.type
_entity.pdbx_description
1 polymer ?
#
loop_
_entity_poly.entity_id
_entity_poly.type
_entity_poly.pdbx_seq_one_letter_code
_entity_poly.pdbx_strand_id
1 'polypeptide(L)'
;MDPVRRLLFWLRVPFVADAALVVVGIALLVGGDGVGWWVLVFAGLRAVVGVVAIVWIAPRMIARLDPGDDSSSDSDSGRGRDAEPPAPDAGTARR
;
A
#
# COMPACT_ATOMS: atom_id res chain seq x y z
N MET A 1 -8.99 -11.48 5.87
CA MET A 1 -9.53 -10.12 6.06
C MET A 1 -9.22 -9.32 4.81
N ASP A 2 -10.20 -8.68 4.18
CA ASP A 2 -9.99 -7.83 3.00
C ASP A 2 -8.91 -6.78 3.28
N PRO A 3 -7.78 -6.77 2.55
CA PRO A 3 -6.71 -5.78 2.70
C PRO A 3 -7.24 -4.35 2.55
N VAL A 4 -8.20 -4.16 1.64
CA VAL A 4 -8.89 -2.89 1.38
C VAL A 4 -9.70 -2.43 2.59
N ARG A 5 -10.46 -3.32 3.26
CA ARG A 5 -11.22 -2.96 4.47
C ARG A 5 -10.30 -2.54 5.61
N ARG A 6 -9.15 -3.21 5.75
CA ARG A 6 -8.14 -2.88 6.76
C ARG A 6 -7.48 -1.53 6.46
N LEU A 7 -7.20 -1.24 5.20
CA LEU A 7 -6.68 0.06 4.76
C LEU A 7 -7.68 1.19 5.04
N LEU A 8 -8.96 1.00 4.68
CA LEU A 8 -10.02 1.97 4.94
C LEU A 8 -10.26 2.17 6.43
N PHE A 9 -10.14 1.12 7.26
CA PHE A 9 -10.19 1.24 8.70
C PHE A 9 -9.07 2.14 9.24
N TRP A 10 -7.83 1.87 8.83
CA TRP A 10 -6.67 2.68 9.22
C TRP A 10 -6.74 4.13 8.77
N LEU A 11 -7.42 4.41 7.64
CA LEU A 11 -7.66 5.77 7.17
C LEU A 11 -8.82 6.45 7.92
N ARG A 12 -9.87 5.69 8.24
CA ARG A 12 -11.07 6.23 8.90
C ARG A 12 -10.82 6.59 10.36
N VAL A 13 -10.01 5.80 11.08
CA VAL A 13 -9.67 6.04 12.49
C VAL A 13 -9.11 7.45 12.74
N PRO A 14 -8.04 7.91 12.05
CA PRO A 14 -7.49 9.25 12.26
C PRO A 14 -8.49 10.33 11.87
N PHE A 15 -9.27 10.14 10.80
CA PHE A 15 -10.29 11.11 10.40
C PHE A 15 -11.38 11.29 11.45
N VAL A 16 -11.86 10.19 12.04
CA VAL A 16 -12.85 10.23 13.12
C VAL A 16 -12.24 10.86 14.38
N ALA A 17 -10.97 10.58 14.68
CA ALA A 17 -10.27 11.19 15.80
C ALA A 17 -10.12 12.71 15.64
N ASP A 18 -9.78 13.18 14.44
CA ASP A 18 -9.68 14.62 14.14
C ASP A 18 -11.05 15.30 14.24
N ALA A 19 -12.11 14.68 13.72
CA ALA A 19 -13.47 15.21 13.86
C ALA A 19 -13.90 15.30 15.32
N ALA A 20 -13.60 14.27 16.12
CA ALA A 20 -13.86 14.28 17.56
C ALA A 20 -13.06 15.37 18.27
N LEU A 21 -11.78 15.57 17.93
CA LEU A 21 -10.95 16.63 18.49
C LEU A 21 -11.49 18.01 18.16
N VAL A 22 -12.00 18.24 16.94
CA VAL A 22 -12.64 19.51 16.56
C VAL A 22 -13.89 19.74 17.40
N VAL A 23 -14.75 18.73 17.56
CA VAL A 23 -15.96 18.84 18.39
C VAL A 23 -15.61 19.13 19.85
N VAL A 24 -14.61 18.44 20.41
CA VAL A 24 -14.13 18.67 21.77
C VAL A 24 -13.53 20.07 21.92
N GLY A 25 -12.71 20.52 20.97
CA GLY A 25 -12.11 21.85 20.99
C GLY A 25 -13.16 22.96 20.97
N ILE A 26 -14.21 22.82 20.15
CA ILE A 26 -15.35 23.74 20.11
C ILE A 26 -16.11 23.70 21.45
N ALA A 27 -16.40 22.51 21.98
CA ALA A 27 -17.13 22.36 23.24
C ALA A 27 -16.38 23.02 24.42
N LEU A 28 -15.06 22.84 24.49
CA LEU A 28 -14.21 23.51 25.48
C LEU A 28 -14.23 25.03 25.33
N LEU A 29 -14.19 25.55 24.09
CA LEU A 29 -14.26 26.98 23.83
C LEU A 29 -15.60 27.58 24.30
N VAL A 30 -16.71 26.89 24.04
CA VAL A 30 -18.05 27.29 24.50
C VAL A 30 -18.13 27.26 26.03
N GLY A 31 -17.42 26.33 26.68
CA GLY A 31 -17.26 26.27 28.13
C GLY A 31 -16.37 27.37 28.74
N GLY A 32 -15.77 28.23 27.91
CA GLY A 32 -14.86 29.29 28.37
C GLY A 32 -13.43 28.82 28.65
N ASP A 33 -13.11 27.57 28.29
CA ASP A 33 -11.80 26.98 28.56
C ASP A 33 -10.84 27.26 27.39
N GLY A 34 -9.80 28.07 27.66
CA GLY A 34 -8.80 28.48 26.67
C GLY A 34 -8.00 27.30 26.06
N VAL A 35 -8.05 26.13 26.69
CA VAL A 35 -7.49 24.87 26.18
C VAL A 35 -8.12 24.46 24.85
N GLY A 36 -9.39 24.80 24.60
CA GLY A 36 -10.08 24.50 23.35
C GLY A 36 -9.37 25.08 22.12
N TRP A 37 -8.71 26.23 22.27
CA TRP A 37 -7.91 26.84 21.20
C TRP A 37 -6.72 25.97 20.81
N TRP A 38 -5.99 25.44 21.78
CA TRP A 38 -4.86 24.55 21.55
C TRP A 38 -5.29 23.22 20.91
N VAL A 39 -6.47 22.70 21.31
CA VAL A 39 -7.05 21.49 20.70
C VAL A 39 -7.40 21.72 19.23
N LEU A 40 -7.98 22.87 18.90
CA LEU A 40 -8.29 23.25 17.51
C LEU A 40 -7.02 23.44 16.67
N VAL A 41 -6.00 24.12 17.21
CA VAL A 41 -4.71 24.29 16.53
C VAL A 41 -4.06 22.93 16.28
N PHE A 42 -4.08 22.03 17.27
CA PHE A 42 -3.55 20.68 17.11
C PHE A 42 -4.31 19.89 16.04
N ALA A 43 -5.65 19.90 16.08
CA ALA A 43 -6.48 19.23 15.07
C ALA A 43 -6.21 19.79 13.66
N GLY A 44 -6.07 21.12 13.54
CA GLY A 44 -5.69 21.77 12.29
C GLY A 44 -4.32 21.35 11.78
N LEU A 45 -3.30 21.37 12.64
CA LEU A 45 -1.95 20.93 12.29
C LEU A 45 -1.93 19.46 11.88
N ARG A 46 -2.68 18.61 12.59
CA ARG A 46 -2.83 17.18 12.29
C ARG A 46 -3.43 16.96 10.90
N ALA A 47 -4.48 17.70 10.56
CA ALA A 47 -5.09 17.66 9.23
C ALA A 47 -4.09 18.10 8.14
N VAL A 48 -3.33 19.17 8.36
CA VAL A 48 -2.28 19.63 7.42
C VAL A 48 -1.22 18.55 7.23
N VAL A 49 -0.74 17.92 8.30
CA VAL A 49 0.23 16.82 8.20
C VAL A 49 -0.35 15.63 7.42
N GLY A 50 -1.63 15.30 7.64
CA GLY A 50 -2.33 14.26 6.88
C GLY A 50 -2.40 14.57 5.38
N VAL A 51 -2.72 15.82 5.02
CA VAL A 51 -2.76 16.29 3.63
C VAL A 51 -1.36 16.27 3.00
N VAL A 52 -0.36 16.81 3.70
CA VAL A 52 1.04 16.80 3.23
C VAL A 52 1.52 15.37 3.00
N ALA A 53 1.22 14.44 3.92
CA ALA A 53 1.57 13.04 3.76
C ALA A 53 0.96 12.46 2.48
N ILE A 54 -0.33 12.71 2.20
CA ILE A 54 -0.99 12.22 0.98
C ILE A 54 -0.40 12.86 -0.28
N VAL A 55 -0.22 14.18 -0.28
CA VAL A 55 0.30 14.95 -1.41
C VAL A 55 1.76 14.61 -1.72
N TRP A 56 2.56 14.18 -0.74
CA TRP A 56 3.93 13.70 -0.96
C TRP A 56 4.02 12.20 -1.29
N ILE A 57 3.15 11.36 -0.72
CA ILE A 57 3.18 9.91 -0.98
C ILE A 57 2.68 9.58 -2.40
N ALA A 58 1.65 10.30 -2.88
CA ALA A 58 1.03 10.07 -4.19
C ALA A 58 2.00 10.26 -5.39
N PRO A 59 2.75 11.38 -5.52
CA PRO A 59 3.70 11.55 -6.62
C PRO A 59 4.85 10.55 -6.54
N ARG A 60 5.26 10.14 -5.34
CA ARG A 60 6.35 9.17 -5.17
C ARG A 60 5.95 7.72 -5.51
N MET A 61 4.65 7.41 -5.54
CA MET A 61 4.14 6.13 -6.04
C MET A 61 3.99 6.13 -7.56
N ILE A 62 3.55 7.24 -8.17
CA ILE A 62 3.47 7.38 -9.64
C ILE A 62 4.88 7.32 -10.27
N ALA A 63 5.90 7.86 -9.60
CA ALA A 63 7.29 7.76 -10.05
C ALA A 63 7.86 6.32 -10.02
N ARG A 64 7.21 5.36 -9.34
CA ARG A 64 7.57 3.93 -9.40
C ARG A 64 6.79 3.16 -10.46
N LEU A 65 5.78 3.80 -11.05
CA LEU A 65 4.96 3.25 -12.12
C LEU A 65 5.31 3.88 -13.48
N ASP A 66 6.34 4.73 -13.55
CA ASP A 66 6.91 5.19 -14.83
C ASP A 66 7.62 3.99 -15.49
N PRO A 67 6.98 3.31 -16.45
CA PRO A 67 7.47 2.10 -17.08
C PRO A 67 8.25 2.56 -18.29
N GLY A 68 9.50 2.94 -18.05
CA GLY A 68 10.40 3.48 -19.05
C GLY A 68 11.46 2.51 -19.54
N ASP A 69 11.33 1.21 -19.29
CA ASP A 69 12.24 0.20 -19.87
C ASP A 69 11.43 -0.99 -20.40
N ASP A 70 11.06 -0.84 -21.67
CA ASP A 70 10.91 -1.94 -22.60
C ASP A 70 12.19 -2.80 -22.56
N SER A 71 12.10 -3.99 -21.98
CA SER A 71 12.95 -5.12 -22.37
C SER A 71 12.08 -6.35 -22.43
N SER A 72 11.34 -6.39 -23.54
CA SER A 72 11.06 -7.59 -24.30
C SER A 72 12.12 -8.68 -24.10
N SER A 73 11.66 -9.92 -24.00
CA SER A 73 12.35 -11.12 -24.47
C SER A 73 13.75 -11.38 -23.89
N ASP A 74 13.79 -12.07 -22.75
CA ASP A 74 14.73 -13.17 -22.55
C ASP A 74 14.14 -14.17 -21.55
N SER A 75 13.15 -14.90 -22.03
CA SER A 75 12.93 -16.27 -21.59
C SER A 75 13.66 -17.20 -22.56
N ASP A 76 14.99 -17.06 -22.64
CA ASP A 76 15.87 -18.15 -23.08
C ASP A 76 15.86 -19.21 -21.97
N SER A 77 14.73 -19.92 -21.89
CA SER A 77 14.57 -21.09 -21.04
C SER A 77 15.21 -22.29 -21.76
N GLY A 78 16.54 -22.35 -21.67
CA GLY A 78 17.28 -23.59 -21.52
C GLY A 78 17.00 -24.67 -22.56
N ARG A 79 17.23 -24.37 -23.84
CA ARG A 79 17.43 -25.43 -24.84
C ARG A 79 18.84 -25.99 -24.70
N GLY A 80 19.08 -26.85 -23.70
CA GLY A 80 20.39 -27.46 -23.54
C GLY A 80 20.65 -28.15 -22.22
N ARG A 81 19.77 -29.06 -21.79
CA ARG A 81 20.17 -30.16 -20.89
C ARG A 81 19.44 -31.43 -21.30
N ASP A 82 20.23 -32.48 -21.37
CA ASP A 82 19.83 -33.88 -21.30
C ASP A 82 19.38 -34.49 -22.62
N ALA A 83 20.39 -34.72 -23.46
CA ALA A 83 20.42 -35.88 -24.34
C ALA A 83 20.23 -37.15 -23.49
N GLU A 84 18.99 -37.64 -23.40
CA GLU A 84 18.75 -39.01 -22.95
C GLU A 84 18.87 -39.93 -24.18
N PRO A 85 19.84 -40.85 -24.21
CA PRO A 85 19.97 -41.80 -25.31
C PRO A 85 18.73 -42.70 -25.38
N PRO A 86 18.28 -43.11 -26.59
CA PRO A 86 17.12 -43.98 -26.72
C PRO A 86 17.37 -45.28 -25.95
N ALA A 87 16.45 -45.61 -25.04
CA ALA A 87 16.50 -46.81 -24.23
C ALA A 87 16.60 -48.08 -25.11
N PRO A 88 17.44 -49.05 -24.73
CA PRO A 88 17.54 -50.32 -25.46
C PRO A 88 16.25 -51.12 -25.31
N ASP A 89 15.59 -51.32 -26.44
CA ASP A 89 14.89 -52.52 -26.90
C ASP A 89 14.36 -53.43 -25.77
N ALA A 90 13.13 -53.18 -25.33
CA ALA A 90 12.36 -54.16 -24.57
C ALA A 90 11.91 -55.30 -25.51
N GLY A 91 12.86 -56.16 -25.87
CA GLY A 91 12.71 -57.32 -26.75
C GLY A 91 12.88 -58.65 -26.03
N THR A 92 12.28 -58.83 -24.86
CA THR A 92 12.22 -60.14 -24.19
C THR A 92 10.78 -60.58 -23.97
N ALA A 93 10.15 -61.09 -25.03
CA ALA A 93 9.06 -62.06 -24.93
C ALA A 93 8.79 -62.73 -26.29
N ARG A 94 9.36 -63.92 -26.51
CA ARG A 94 8.64 -65.17 -26.82
C ARG A 94 9.50 -66.16 -27.63
N ARG A 95 9.70 -67.32 -26.99
CA ARG A 95 9.78 -68.69 -27.54
C ARG A 95 10.87 -69.05 -28.52
#